data_AF-A0A4R8DHZ0-F1
#
_entry.id   AF-A0A4R8DHZ0-F1
#
_cell.length_a   1.000
_cell.length_b   1.000
_cell.length_c   1.000
_cell.angle_alpha   90.00
_cell.angle_beta   90.00
_cell.angle_gamma   90.00
#
_symmetry.space_group_name_H-M   'P 1'
#
loop_
_entity.id
_entity.type
_entity.pdbx_description
1 polymer ?
#
loop_
_entity_poly.entity_id
_entity_poly.type
_entity_poly.pdbx_seq_one_letter_code
_entity_poly.pdbx_strand_id
1 'polypeptide(L)'
;MNWDQDIPNSAIVAAHQPLHLTPEYMRNPGKFIRDFFHAQTLDEARRFTTALFNSAICAPSHSRDGVSKSDIVFAHGQFLQFVEAVYWFHRDEINIDKGGDHGRTPG
;
A
#
# COMPACT_ATOMS: atom_id res chain seq x y z
N MET A 1 -2.62 9.52 43.05
CA MET A 1 -3.66 9.51 42.00
C MET A 1 -3.10 8.79 40.81
N ASN A 2 -3.57 7.58 40.55
CA ASN A 2 -3.12 6.74 39.46
C ASN A 2 -3.86 7.19 38.19
N TRP A 3 -3.15 7.74 37.22
CA TRP A 3 -3.71 8.23 35.95
C TRP A 3 -3.77 7.14 34.86
N ASP A 4 -3.61 5.87 35.24
CA ASP A 4 -3.96 4.73 34.40
C ASP A 4 -5.49 4.53 34.38
N GLN A 5 -6.20 5.59 34.03
CA GLN A 5 -7.59 5.50 33.61
C GLN A 5 -7.61 4.71 32.31
N ASP A 6 -8.11 3.48 32.43
CA ASP A 6 -8.77 2.68 31.40
C ASP A 6 -8.97 3.44 30.09
N ILE A 7 -7.95 3.43 29.24
CA ILE A 7 -8.16 3.69 27.82
C ILE A 7 -9.00 2.50 27.38
N PRO A 8 -10.29 2.67 27.03
CA PRO A 8 -11.11 1.54 26.63
C PRO A 8 -10.38 0.85 25.49
N ASN A 9 -10.18 -0.47 25.59
CA ASN A 9 -9.42 -1.26 24.60
C ASN A 9 -9.86 -0.96 23.15
N SER A 10 -11.10 -0.49 22.93
CA SER A 10 -11.60 -0.01 21.64
C SER A 10 -10.82 1.19 21.05
N ALA A 11 -10.31 2.11 21.86
CA ALA A 11 -9.54 3.27 21.41
C ALA A 11 -8.09 2.91 21.02
N ILE A 12 -7.48 1.90 21.67
CA ILE A 12 -6.18 1.35 21.28
C ILE A 12 -6.31 0.47 20.03
N VAL A 13 -7.44 -0.25 19.89
CA VAL A 13 -7.75 -1.05 18.69
C VAL A 13 -7.91 -0.16 17.45
N ALA A 14 -8.41 1.07 17.59
CA ALA A 14 -8.55 2.01 16.46
C ALA A 14 -7.20 2.52 15.93
N ALA A 15 -6.16 2.62 16.77
CA ALA A 15 -4.87 3.22 16.40
C ALA A 15 -4.01 2.34 15.47
N HIS A 16 -4.27 1.03 15.42
CA HIS A 16 -3.52 0.07 14.62
C HIS A 16 -4.29 -0.49 13.43
N GLN A 17 -5.51 -0.02 13.18
CA GLN A 17 -6.28 -0.45 12.02
C GLN A 17 -6.01 0.44 10.81
N PRO A 18 -5.88 -0.14 9.60
CA PRO A 18 -5.84 0.64 8.38
C PRO A 18 -7.10 1.49 8.28
N LEU A 19 -6.94 2.82 8.25
CA LEU A 19 -8.06 3.78 8.24
C LEU A 19 -8.97 3.66 7.00
N HIS A 20 -8.52 2.97 5.96
CA HIS A 20 -9.15 2.99 4.63
C HIS A 20 -9.43 1.61 4.01
N LEU A 21 -9.11 0.51 4.70
CA LEU A 21 -9.47 -0.83 4.22
C LEU A 21 -10.81 -1.27 4.81
N THR A 22 -11.62 -1.93 3.99
CA THR A 22 -12.84 -2.57 4.48
C THR A 22 -12.48 -3.75 5.39
N PRO A 23 -13.36 -4.16 6.33
CA PRO A 23 -13.12 -5.35 7.17
C PRO A 23 -12.90 -6.64 6.37
N GLU A 24 -13.37 -6.70 5.12
CA GLU A 24 -13.08 -7.78 4.18
C GLU A 24 -11.60 -7.77 3.75
N TYR A 25 -11.11 -6.63 3.27
CA TYR A 25 -9.72 -6.49 2.85
C TYR A 25 -8.72 -6.54 4.00
N MET A 26 -9.11 -6.16 5.21
CA MET A 26 -8.27 -6.36 6.40
C MET A 26 -8.03 -7.84 6.71
N ARG A 27 -9.04 -8.69 6.49
CA ARG A 27 -8.91 -10.15 6.69
C ARG A 27 -8.13 -10.82 5.57
N ASN A 28 -8.13 -10.25 4.38
CA ASN A 28 -7.37 -10.75 3.24
C ASN A 28 -6.80 -9.58 2.41
N PRO A 29 -5.64 -9.02 2.80
CA PRO A 29 -5.00 -7.92 2.08
C PRO A 29 -4.60 -8.30 0.65
N GLY A 30 -4.21 -9.56 0.43
CA GLY A 30 -3.90 -10.10 -0.90
C GLY A 30 -5.08 -10.03 -1.86
N LYS A 31 -6.33 -10.12 -1.37
CA LYS A 31 -7.53 -9.90 -2.20
C LYS A 31 -7.60 -8.46 -2.71
N PHE A 32 -7.35 -7.47 -1.86
CA PHE A 32 -7.33 -6.06 -2.30
C PHE A 32 -6.29 -5.83 -3.38
N ILE A 33 -5.07 -6.31 -3.16
CA ILE A 33 -3.95 -6.15 -4.09
C ILE A 33 -4.29 -6.80 -5.43
N ARG A 34 -4.84 -8.01 -5.41
CA ARG A 34 -5.29 -8.70 -6.63
C ARG A 34 -6.38 -7.93 -7.36
N ASP A 35 -7.43 -7.52 -6.65
CA ASP A 35 -8.55 -6.80 -7.24
C ASP A 35 -8.08 -5.46 -7.84
N PHE A 36 -7.13 -4.79 -7.18
CA PHE A 36 -6.47 -3.57 -7.67
C PHE A 36 -5.70 -3.83 -8.97
N PHE A 37 -4.80 -4.82 -9.00
CA PHE A 37 -3.98 -5.10 -10.20
C PHE A 37 -4.70 -5.86 -11.31
N HIS A 38 -5.88 -6.43 -11.03
CA HIS A 38 -6.79 -6.91 -12.05
C HIS A 38 -7.52 -5.75 -12.74
N ALA A 39 -7.83 -4.69 -12.00
CA ALA A 39 -8.46 -3.48 -12.54
C ALA A 39 -7.46 -2.53 -13.20
N GLN A 40 -6.19 -2.54 -12.79
CA GLN A 40 -5.13 -1.68 -13.30
C GLN A 40 -3.82 -2.43 -13.49
N THR A 41 -3.17 -2.24 -14.64
CA THR A 41 -1.81 -2.71 -14.86
C THR A 41 -0.80 -1.91 -14.02
N LEU A 42 0.39 -2.48 -13.81
CA LEU A 42 1.48 -1.78 -13.11
C LEU A 42 1.82 -0.43 -13.75
N ASP A 43 1.81 -0.36 -15.08
CA ASP A 43 2.10 0.88 -15.81
C ASP A 43 0.98 1.92 -15.65
N GLU A 44 -0.28 1.51 -15.58
CA GLU A 44 -1.39 2.40 -15.27
C GLU A 44 -1.29 2.95 -13.85
N ALA A 45 -0.96 2.09 -12.87
CA ALA A 45 -0.75 2.51 -11.50
C ALA A 45 0.41 3.54 -11.39
N ARG A 46 1.55 3.28 -12.05
CA ARG A 46 2.69 4.23 -12.12
C ARG A 46 2.29 5.57 -12.73
N ARG A 47 1.54 5.55 -13.83
CA ARG A 47 1.05 6.76 -14.50
C ARG A 47 0.12 7.56 -13.60
N PHE A 48 -0.81 6.88 -12.92
CA PHE A 48 -1.75 7.52 -12.00
C PHE A 48 -1.02 8.17 -10.81
N THR A 49 -0.11 7.43 -10.16
CA THR A 49 0.73 7.97 -9.08
C THR A 49 1.52 9.19 -9.58
N THR A 50 2.14 9.10 -10.75
CA THR A 50 2.90 10.23 -11.32
C THR A 50 2.02 11.44 -11.60
N ALA A 51 0.80 11.25 -12.11
CA ALA A 51 -0.15 12.33 -12.34
C ALA A 51 -0.57 13.04 -11.04
N LEU A 52 -0.82 12.27 -9.97
CA LEU A 52 -1.14 12.81 -8.64
C LEU A 52 0.02 13.63 -8.05
N PHE A 53 1.25 13.13 -8.15
CA PHE A 53 2.40 13.86 -7.62
C PHE A 53 2.73 15.09 -8.48
N ASN A 54 2.58 15.02 -9.80
CA ASN A 54 2.76 16.18 -10.67
C ASN A 54 1.75 17.29 -10.37
N SER A 55 0.49 16.96 -10.08
CA SER A 55 -0.50 17.97 -9.68
C SER A 55 -0.14 18.62 -8.34
N ALA A 56 0.41 17.85 -7.40
CA ALA A 56 0.90 18.36 -6.12
C ALA A 56 2.14 19.27 -6.26
N ILE A 57 3.09 18.94 -7.14
CA ILE A 57 4.31 19.73 -7.38
C ILE A 57 3.99 21.05 -8.11
N CYS A 58 3.04 21.01 -9.04
CA CYS A 58 2.57 22.16 -9.80
C CYS A 58 1.63 23.07 -8.99
N ALA A 59 1.16 22.63 -7.82
CA ALA A 59 0.36 23.48 -6.94
C ALA A 59 1.20 24.70 -6.46
N PRO A 60 0.56 25.87 -6.29
CA PRO A 60 1.24 27.05 -5.76
C PRO A 60 1.92 26.71 -4.42
N SER A 61 3.13 27.21 -4.22
CA SER A 61 4.04 26.92 -3.09
C SER A 61 3.55 27.37 -1.71
N HIS A 62 2.26 27.62 -1.55
CA HIS A 62 1.60 27.86 -0.29
C HIS A 62 1.06 26.55 0.27
N SER A 63 1.93 25.54 0.41
CA SER A 63 1.61 24.39 1.26
C SER A 63 1.58 24.93 2.69
N ARG A 64 0.37 25.00 3.26
CA ARG A 64 0.11 25.48 4.62
C ARG A 64 0.84 24.65 5.70
N ASP A 65 1.36 23.49 5.29
CA ASP A 65 1.85 22.41 6.15
C ASP A 65 3.37 22.19 6.10
N GLY A 66 4.14 23.09 5.46
CA GLY A 66 5.61 23.05 5.50
C GLY A 66 6.29 21.96 4.67
N VAL A 67 5.54 21.21 3.85
CA VAL A 67 6.11 20.21 2.92
C VAL A 67 6.78 20.90 1.74
N SER A 68 8.06 20.61 1.51
CA SER A 68 8.83 21.16 0.39
C SER A 68 8.58 20.39 -0.91
N LYS A 69 8.82 21.01 -2.06
CA LYS A 69 8.73 20.33 -3.36
C LYS A 69 9.69 19.15 -3.47
N SER A 70 10.89 19.24 -2.87
CA SER A 70 11.85 18.14 -2.81
C SER A 70 11.32 16.95 -2.02
N ASP A 71 10.58 17.18 -0.93
CA ASP A 71 9.97 16.09 -0.15
C ASP A 71 8.90 15.37 -0.96
N ILE A 72 8.13 16.10 -1.76
CA ILE A 72 7.11 15.53 -2.65
C ILE A 72 7.78 14.67 -3.74
N VAL A 73 8.87 15.13 -4.34
CA VAL A 73 9.63 14.34 -5.35
C VAL A 73 10.26 13.10 -4.72
N PHE A 74 10.84 13.23 -3.52
CA PHE A 74 11.39 12.08 -2.80
C PHE A 74 10.30 11.05 -2.48
N ALA A 75 9.16 11.50 -1.95
CA ALA A 75 8.02 10.64 -1.66
C ALA A 75 7.47 9.96 -2.91
N HIS A 76 7.40 10.67 -4.06
CA HIS A 76 6.98 10.09 -5.33
C HIS A 76 7.81 8.86 -5.70
N GLY A 77 9.14 8.96 -5.61
CA GLY A 77 10.05 7.84 -5.88
C GLY A 77 9.82 6.65 -4.96
N GLN A 78 9.64 6.89 -3.65
CA GLN A 78 9.35 5.85 -2.68
C GLN A 78 7.99 5.17 -2.95
N PHE A 79 6.97 5.94 -3.33
CA PHE A 79 5.65 5.40 -3.66
C PHE A 79 5.68 4.53 -4.93
N LEU A 80 6.44 4.90 -5.95
CA LEU A 80 6.61 4.07 -7.15
C LEU A 80 7.28 2.73 -6.80
N GLN A 81 8.35 2.76 -6.00
CA GLN A 81 9.02 1.54 -5.54
C GLN A 81 8.08 0.64 -4.72
N PHE A 82 7.24 1.24 -3.87
CA PHE A 82 6.25 0.49 -3.10
C PHE A 82 5.21 -0.19 -3.98
N VAL A 83 4.63 0.54 -4.96
CA VAL A 83 3.66 -0.03 -5.90
C VAL A 83 4.26 -1.21 -6.68
N GLU A 84 5.51 -1.07 -7.11
CA GLU A 84 6.24 -2.15 -7.80
C GLU A 84 6.47 -3.35 -6.87
N ALA A 85 6.91 -3.13 -5.64
CA ALA A 85 7.15 -4.20 -4.68
C ALA A 85 5.87 -5.00 -4.39
N VAL A 86 4.73 -4.31 -4.21
CA VAL A 86 3.43 -4.95 -3.97
C VAL A 86 2.98 -5.76 -5.19
N TYR A 87 3.20 -5.26 -6.41
CA TYR A 87 2.90 -5.99 -7.64
C TYR A 87 3.70 -7.30 -7.74
N TRP A 88 5.01 -7.26 -7.50
CA TRP A 88 5.87 -8.43 -7.60
C TRP A 88 5.57 -9.45 -6.50
N PHE A 89 5.36 -9.00 -5.27
CA PHE A 89 4.96 -9.86 -4.16
C PHE A 89 3.69 -10.64 -4.49
N HIS A 90 2.68 -9.97 -5.04
CA HIS A 90 1.44 -10.61 -5.47
C HIS A 90 1.62 -11.61 -6.63
N ARG A 91 2.46 -11.25 -7.62
CA ARG A 91 2.74 -12.13 -8.75
C ARG A 91 3.44 -13.42 -8.30
N ASP A 92 4.35 -13.32 -7.34
CA ASP A 92 5.07 -14.47 -6.80
C ASP A 92 4.15 -15.40 -5.99
N GLU A 93 3.22 -14.86 -5.20
CA GLU A 93 2.17 -15.66 -4.53
C GLU A 93 1.32 -16.45 -5.55
N ILE A 94 0.90 -15.81 -6.64
CA ILE A 94 0.15 -16.49 -7.72
C ILE A 94 0.99 -17.61 -8.37
N ASN A 95 2.28 -17.37 -8.57
CA ASN A 95 3.17 -18.34 -9.21
C ASN A 95 3.48 -19.53 -8.29
N ILE A 96 3.58 -19.29 -6.98
CA ILE A 96 3.75 -20.35 -5.97
C ILE A 96 2.50 -21.24 -5.92
N ASP A 97 1.31 -20.65 -5.89
CA ASP A 97 0.04 -21.39 -5.87
C ASP A 97 -0.20 -22.20 -7.16
N LYS A 98 0.38 -21.78 -8.29
CA LYS A 98 0.30 -22.49 -9.58
C LYS A 98 1.45 -23.47 -9.82
N GLY A 99 2.52 -23.42 -9.01
CA GLY A 99 3.74 -24.23 -9.16
C GLY A 99 3.86 -25.42 -8.20
N GLY A 100 2.85 -25.66 -7.36
CA GLY A 100 2.85 -26.72 -6.34
C GLY A 100 2.62 -28.16 -6.82
N ASP A 101 2.91 -28.48 -8.08
CA ASP A 101 2.93 -29.88 -8.55
C ASP A 101 4.05 -30.15 -9.54
N HIS A 102 5.30 -30.07 -9.10
CA HIS A 102 6.40 -30.79 -9.75
C HIS A 102 7.19 -31.57 -8.71
N GLY A 103 6.64 -32.75 -8.40
CA GLY A 103 7.39 -34.00 -8.48
C GLY A 103 8.66 -34.07 -7.64
N ARG A 104 8.49 -34.40 -6.36
CA ARG A 104 9.52 -35.08 -5.57
C ARG A 104 9.79 -36.44 -6.23
N THR A 105 10.77 -36.51 -7.11
CA THR A 105 11.36 -37.79 -7.53
C THR A 105 12.42 -38.18 -6.49
N PRO A 106 12.35 -39.37 -5.89
CA PRO A 106 13.46 -39.90 -5.11
C PRO A 106 14.50 -40.44 -6.09
N GLY A 107 15.71 -39.89 -6.03
CA GLY A 107 16.94 -40.49 -6.51
C GLY A 107 17.81 -40.82 -5.31
#